data_AF-A0A9D9X445-F1
#
_entry.id   AF-A0A9D9X445-F1
#
_cell.length_a   1.000
_cell.length_b   1.000
_cell.length_c   1.000
_cell.angle_alpha   90.00
_cell.angle_beta   90.00
_cell.angle_gamma   90.00
#
_symmetry.space_group_name_H-M   'P 1'
#
loop_
_entity.id
_entity.type
_entity.pdbx_description
1 polymer ?
#
loop_
_entity_poly.entity_id
_entity_poly.type
_entity_poly.pdbx_seq_one_letter_code
_entity_poly.pdbx_strand_id
1 'polypeptide(L)'
;MHSLYADFCPIQPTHTHASVPGAGMRLTREHFRFLSGVVQGLDVRTLWDRYLYAGGSADLRRIRSVTALLQDELGALARRAGHPEIAALLRRRSDAGVPADSAPTLEEFSATLPTDMHSQAELLALWKEAHPEARMGRPVIRQQRLIDRQLEALQWLESLAVVAPQPPDPVSVWLDHKLSRRLAAVGIDTLDSLHQWIDFHGYHWHRTVPRVGALGAARVTRWLVEHAETLGTLPARSLIPRSRIDPVALEPARAVGVVPLERLKLPAGLSGERGSNRAAAHLRRTPATDDLEAVQAWLAQHSPESHTWRAYRREAERFLLWAAFRRGKALSSLEAEDCAAFRDFLAAPDADWTSPRHVPRWSDRWRPLEGALSPASIATALGIVRNLCNWLVRMRHLESDPWADAASTDRPALPAPTSRSLSDGDWEAVLRWLEVQPPGISTDRLRVLTAFACHTGLRAAELASARTRWLRCVASLEGDSKWSLCIPAEIGRTLPRAVELQGAVASQLLDYLRSTGSLVGDPPGVVDRPLFAHRSDPHRALTTGRVYTLIKGALGRCADAVELEHPATAARLRQASTHWLRHTHARQLVAAGASLSSLQHRLGHRSAVSTAAYLCNPGPGEKGGTQPD
;
A
#
# COMPACT_ATOMS: atom_id res chain seq x y z
N MET A 1 -7.16 47.97 -0.80
CA MET A 1 -5.89 47.37 -1.24
C MET A 1 -6.11 45.86 -1.37
N HIS A 2 -6.80 45.39 -2.41
CA HIS A 2 -6.30 45.06 -3.77
C HIS A 2 -5.21 43.97 -3.77
N SER A 3 -5.59 42.82 -4.37
CA SER A 3 -4.76 41.89 -5.18
C SER A 3 -3.63 41.15 -4.46
N LEU A 4 -3.55 39.82 -4.39
CA LEU A 4 -3.50 38.85 -5.49
C LEU A 4 -3.79 37.44 -4.93
N TYR A 5 -4.92 36.81 -5.29
CA TYR A 5 -5.12 35.36 -5.33
C TYR A 5 -6.32 35.08 -6.23
N ALA A 6 -6.09 35.23 -7.54
CA ALA A 6 -6.94 34.72 -8.58
C ALA A 6 -6.00 34.22 -9.68
N ASP A 7 -5.88 32.90 -9.80
CA ASP A 7 -5.58 32.17 -11.04
C ASP A 7 -5.59 30.67 -10.75
N PHE A 8 -6.77 30.17 -10.36
CA PHE A 8 -7.21 28.83 -10.72
C PHE A 8 -8.51 29.03 -11.49
N CYS A 9 -8.37 29.24 -12.79
CA CYS A 9 -9.50 29.30 -13.70
C CYS A 9 -10.26 27.96 -13.62
N PRO A 10 -11.55 27.95 -13.26
CA PRO A 10 -12.38 26.79 -13.51
C PRO A 10 -12.50 26.70 -15.03
N ILE A 11 -11.92 25.67 -15.64
CA ILE A 11 -12.19 25.35 -17.04
C ILE A 11 -13.69 25.04 -17.10
N GLN A 12 -14.47 26.04 -17.51
CA GLN A 12 -15.84 25.82 -17.93
C GLN A 12 -15.81 24.82 -19.08
N PRO A 13 -16.71 23.83 -19.13
CA PRO A 13 -16.81 22.91 -20.25
C PRO A 13 -17.38 23.69 -21.46
N THR A 14 -16.51 24.41 -22.14
CA THR A 14 -16.76 25.00 -23.46
C THR A 14 -16.05 24.16 -24.51
N HIS A 15 -16.40 22.88 -24.54
CA HIS A 15 -16.33 22.12 -25.77
C HIS A 15 -17.75 21.66 -26.07
N THR A 16 -18.40 22.50 -26.89
CA THR A 16 -19.40 22.08 -27.87
C THR A 16 -19.12 20.63 -28.26
N HIS A 17 -20.12 19.76 -28.11
CA HIS A 17 -20.09 18.41 -28.65
C HIS A 17 -19.94 18.47 -30.17
N ALA A 18 -18.72 18.71 -30.66
CA ALA A 18 -18.29 18.22 -31.95
C ALA A 18 -18.15 16.71 -31.76
N SER A 19 -19.27 16.01 -31.93
CA SER A 19 -19.25 14.61 -32.27
C SER A 19 -18.30 14.47 -33.45
N VAL A 20 -17.10 13.92 -33.22
CA VAL A 20 -16.22 13.55 -34.32
C VAL A 20 -16.99 12.50 -35.13
N PRO A 21 -17.43 12.82 -36.36
CA PRO A 21 -18.16 11.86 -37.16
C PRO A 21 -17.15 10.84 -37.69
N GLY A 22 -17.30 9.57 -37.32
CA GLY A 22 -16.63 8.46 -38.02
C GLY A 22 -15.44 7.78 -37.34
N ALA A 23 -15.46 7.58 -36.01
CA ALA A 23 -14.50 6.67 -35.37
C ALA A 23 -14.91 5.20 -35.59
N GLY A 24 -14.60 4.66 -36.78
CA GLY A 24 -14.60 3.22 -37.01
C GLY A 24 -13.61 2.52 -36.09
N MET A 25 -13.86 1.25 -35.77
CA MET A 25 -12.97 0.45 -34.90
C MET A 25 -11.58 0.32 -35.57
N ARG A 26 -10.50 0.69 -34.86
CA ARG A 26 -9.14 0.48 -35.38
C ARG A 26 -8.80 -1.02 -35.34
N LEU A 27 -8.43 -1.56 -36.49
CA LEU A 27 -8.06 -2.95 -36.65
C LEU A 27 -6.63 -3.17 -36.16
N THR A 28 -6.41 -4.24 -35.42
CA THR A 28 -5.12 -4.57 -34.80
C THR A 28 -4.74 -5.98 -35.20
N ARG A 29 -3.47 -6.36 -35.07
CA ARG A 29 -3.01 -7.70 -35.40
C ARG A 29 -3.76 -8.78 -34.60
N GLU A 30 -4.13 -8.50 -33.35
CA GLU A 30 -4.91 -9.42 -32.51
C GLU A 30 -6.31 -9.68 -33.07
N HIS A 31 -6.95 -8.66 -33.65
CA HIS A 31 -8.24 -8.82 -34.33
C HIS A 31 -8.15 -9.79 -35.50
N PHE A 32 -7.08 -9.72 -36.30
CA PHE A 32 -6.83 -10.66 -37.40
C PHE A 32 -6.54 -12.07 -36.88
N ARG A 33 -5.71 -12.22 -35.84
CA ARG A 33 -5.43 -13.54 -35.24
C ARG A 33 -6.67 -14.20 -34.64
N PHE A 34 -7.53 -13.41 -33.99
CA PHE A 34 -8.81 -13.86 -33.49
C PHE A 34 -9.69 -14.39 -34.63
N LEU A 35 -9.90 -13.60 -35.69
CA LEU A 35 -10.72 -14.02 -36.83
C LEU A 35 -10.15 -15.23 -37.56
N SER A 36 -8.83 -15.32 -37.73
CA SER A 36 -8.18 -16.49 -38.32
C SER A 36 -8.47 -17.76 -37.51
N GLY A 37 -8.42 -17.67 -36.18
CA GLY A 37 -8.80 -18.80 -35.32
C GLY A 37 -10.29 -19.15 -35.41
N VAL A 38 -11.17 -18.15 -35.53
CA VAL A 38 -12.61 -18.37 -35.72
C VAL A 38 -12.89 -19.07 -37.05
N VAL A 39 -12.23 -18.64 -38.13
CA VAL A 39 -12.33 -19.26 -39.47
C VAL A 39 -11.85 -20.72 -39.45
N GLN A 40 -10.79 -21.01 -38.68
CA GLN A 40 -10.24 -22.35 -38.48
C GLN A 40 -11.08 -23.24 -37.54
N GLY A 41 -12.15 -22.73 -36.94
CA GLY A 41 -13.04 -23.50 -36.07
C GLY A 41 -12.50 -23.75 -34.65
N LEU A 42 -11.53 -22.96 -34.19
CA LEU A 42 -11.01 -23.07 -32.82
C LEU A 42 -12.02 -22.53 -31.79
N ASP A 43 -11.91 -23.00 -30.54
CA ASP A 43 -12.83 -22.56 -29.47
C ASP A 43 -12.78 -21.03 -29.27
N VAL A 44 -13.93 -20.40 -29.50
CA VAL A 44 -14.06 -18.94 -29.53
C VAL A 44 -13.81 -18.28 -28.17
N ARG A 45 -14.04 -19.00 -27.06
CA ARG A 45 -13.73 -18.49 -25.71
C ARG A 45 -12.23 -18.46 -25.50
N THR A 46 -11.54 -19.54 -25.83
CA THR A 46 -10.07 -19.62 -25.79
C THR A 46 -9.42 -18.56 -26.67
N LEU A 47 -9.92 -18.35 -27.89
CA LEU A 47 -9.43 -17.28 -28.77
C LEU A 47 -9.64 -15.88 -28.19
N TRP A 48 -10.81 -15.63 -27.58
CA TRP A 48 -11.12 -14.35 -26.96
C TRP A 48 -10.15 -14.04 -25.82
N ASP A 49 -9.95 -14.99 -24.90
CA ASP A 49 -9.06 -14.81 -23.75
C ASP A 49 -7.58 -14.70 -24.16
N ARG A 50 -7.22 -15.24 -25.34
CA ARG A 50 -5.87 -15.14 -25.88
C ARG A 50 -5.58 -13.85 -26.64
N TYR A 51 -6.51 -13.38 -27.46
CA TYR A 51 -6.27 -12.27 -28.40
C TYR A 51 -7.10 -11.01 -28.11
N LEU A 52 -8.32 -11.12 -27.59
CA LEU A 52 -9.23 -9.97 -27.36
C LEU A 52 -9.49 -9.68 -25.87
N TYR A 53 -8.59 -10.13 -24.99
CA TYR A 53 -8.76 -10.03 -23.54
C TYR A 53 -8.84 -8.58 -23.02
N ALA A 54 -8.20 -7.63 -23.71
CA ALA A 54 -8.28 -6.19 -23.41
C ALA A 54 -9.70 -5.63 -23.59
N GLY A 55 -10.52 -6.27 -24.44
CA GLY A 55 -11.91 -5.95 -24.68
C GLY A 55 -12.88 -6.45 -23.61
N GLY A 56 -12.42 -7.10 -22.53
CA GLY A 56 -13.29 -7.54 -21.43
C GLY A 56 -13.50 -9.06 -21.39
N SER A 57 -14.46 -9.54 -20.56
CA SER A 57 -14.69 -10.98 -20.34
C SER A 57 -15.33 -11.68 -21.54
N ALA A 58 -14.96 -12.95 -21.76
CA ALA A 58 -15.53 -13.83 -22.77
C ALA A 58 -17.02 -14.16 -22.49
N ASP A 59 -17.92 -13.34 -23.04
CA ASP A 59 -19.36 -13.61 -23.13
C ASP A 59 -19.70 -14.00 -24.58
N LEU A 60 -20.36 -15.14 -24.79
CA LEU A 60 -20.72 -15.62 -26.12
C LEU A 60 -21.56 -14.62 -26.93
N ARG A 61 -22.45 -13.86 -26.28
CA ARG A 61 -23.23 -12.82 -26.97
C ARG A 61 -22.34 -11.70 -27.47
N ARG A 62 -21.38 -11.31 -26.64
CA ARG A 62 -20.39 -10.29 -26.96
C ARG A 62 -19.45 -10.75 -28.06
N ILE A 63 -18.90 -11.97 -27.95
CA ILE A 63 -18.03 -12.58 -28.94
C ILE A 63 -18.71 -12.54 -30.31
N ARG A 64 -19.95 -13.02 -30.42
CA ARG A 64 -20.71 -12.97 -31.69
C ARG A 64 -20.89 -11.56 -32.22
N SER A 65 -21.21 -10.60 -31.34
CA SER A 65 -21.41 -9.20 -31.74
C SER A 65 -20.12 -8.56 -32.25
N VAL A 66 -18.98 -8.82 -31.58
CA VAL A 66 -17.67 -8.29 -31.97
C VAL A 66 -17.15 -8.98 -33.23
N THR A 67 -17.35 -10.29 -33.39
CA THR A 67 -17.03 -11.00 -34.64
C THR A 67 -17.80 -10.41 -35.83
N ALA A 68 -19.10 -10.13 -35.67
CA ALA A 68 -19.89 -9.51 -36.73
C ALA A 68 -19.40 -8.09 -37.06
N LEU A 69 -19.12 -7.27 -36.05
CA LEU A 69 -18.60 -5.91 -36.25
C LEU A 69 -17.23 -5.93 -36.95
N LEU A 70 -16.34 -6.84 -36.56
CA LEU A 70 -15.06 -7.06 -37.22
C LEU A 70 -15.22 -7.46 -38.69
N GLN A 71 -16.13 -8.39 -38.99
CA GLN A 71 -16.44 -8.80 -40.37
C GLN A 71 -17.03 -7.66 -41.20
N ASP A 72 -17.83 -6.78 -40.60
CA ASP A 72 -18.43 -5.62 -41.25
C ASP A 72 -17.39 -4.55 -41.60
N GLU A 73 -16.49 -4.23 -40.66
CA GLU A 73 -15.38 -3.28 -40.87
C GLU A 73 -14.40 -3.79 -41.92
N LEU A 74 -14.01 -5.07 -41.84
CA LEU A 74 -13.16 -5.70 -42.85
C LEU A 74 -13.84 -5.77 -44.21
N GLY A 75 -15.16 -6.03 -44.24
CA GLY A 75 -15.94 -6.00 -45.47
C GLY A 75 -16.03 -4.60 -46.09
N ALA A 76 -16.12 -3.55 -45.26
CA ALA A 76 -16.07 -2.16 -45.72
C ALA A 76 -14.67 -1.77 -46.21
N LEU A 77 -13.61 -2.27 -45.56
CA LEU A 77 -12.23 -2.10 -46.00
C LEU A 77 -11.97 -2.77 -47.35
N ALA A 78 -12.38 -4.04 -47.50
CA ALA A 78 -12.23 -4.78 -48.76
C ALA A 78 -12.97 -4.09 -49.93
N ARG A 79 -14.18 -3.58 -49.69
CA ARG A 79 -14.93 -2.79 -50.70
C ARG A 79 -14.21 -1.50 -51.09
N ARG A 80 -13.65 -0.77 -50.11
CA ARG A 80 -12.86 0.45 -50.38
C ARG A 80 -11.57 0.16 -51.16
N ALA A 81 -10.98 -1.00 -50.95
CA ALA A 81 -9.81 -1.48 -51.67
C ALA A 81 -10.13 -2.09 -53.06
N GLY A 82 -11.39 -2.06 -53.50
CA GLY A 82 -11.80 -2.53 -54.83
C GLY A 82 -12.11 -4.04 -54.93
N HIS A 83 -12.20 -4.75 -53.80
CA HIS A 83 -12.39 -6.21 -53.74
C HIS A 83 -13.69 -6.61 -53.02
N PRO A 84 -14.88 -6.37 -53.60
CA PRO A 84 -16.17 -6.73 -52.99
C PRO A 84 -16.35 -8.24 -52.79
N GLU A 85 -15.68 -9.07 -53.60
CA GLU A 85 -15.67 -10.53 -53.49
C GLU A 85 -15.04 -11.02 -52.17
N ILE A 86 -14.02 -10.31 -51.67
CA ILE A 86 -13.38 -10.60 -50.39
C ILE A 86 -14.34 -10.30 -49.22
N ALA A 87 -15.13 -9.21 -49.32
CA ALA A 87 -16.15 -8.88 -48.32
C ALA A 87 -17.22 -9.98 -48.22
N ALA A 88 -17.64 -10.55 -49.36
CA ALA A 88 -18.58 -11.67 -49.38
C ALA A 88 -17.95 -12.97 -48.83
N LEU A 89 -16.66 -13.19 -49.09
CA LEU A 89 -15.91 -14.36 -48.62
C LEU A 89 -15.81 -14.41 -47.09
N LEU A 90 -15.56 -13.28 -46.42
CA LEU A 90 -15.41 -13.20 -44.96
C LEU A 90 -16.70 -13.49 -44.17
N ARG A 91 -17.87 -13.33 -44.80
CA ARG A 91 -19.17 -13.60 -44.17
C ARG A 91 -19.63 -15.05 -44.32
N ARG A 92 -18.97 -15.85 -45.16
CA ARG A 92 -19.32 -17.27 -45.32
C ARG A 92 -18.96 -18.02 -44.04
N ARG A 93 -19.92 -18.75 -43.49
CA ARG A 93 -19.67 -19.63 -42.35
C ARG A 93 -18.79 -20.79 -42.80
N SER A 94 -17.60 -20.89 -42.22
CA SER A 94 -16.91 -22.16 -42.10
C SER A 94 -17.55 -22.91 -40.94
N ASP A 95 -18.67 -23.61 -41.18
CA ASP A 95 -19.20 -24.51 -40.15
C ASP A 95 -18.17 -25.62 -39.94
N ALA A 96 -17.32 -25.46 -38.92
CA ALA A 96 -16.49 -26.52 -38.36
C ALA A 96 -17.40 -27.46 -37.57
N GLY A 97 -18.38 -28.07 -38.25
CA GLY A 97 -18.95 -29.31 -37.78
C GLY A 97 -17.88 -30.37 -38.02
N VAL A 98 -17.32 -30.93 -36.95
CA VAL A 98 -16.68 -32.24 -37.01
C VAL A 98 -17.65 -33.16 -37.76
N PRO A 99 -17.27 -33.77 -38.90
CA PRO A 99 -18.13 -34.77 -39.52
C PRO A 99 -18.32 -35.88 -38.50
N ALA A 100 -19.53 -36.00 -37.95
CA ALA A 100 -19.95 -37.24 -37.32
C ALA A 100 -20.04 -38.29 -38.43
N ASP A 101 -19.32 -39.39 -38.21
CA ASP A 101 -19.47 -40.71 -38.80
C ASP A 101 -19.60 -40.86 -40.32
N SER A 102 -18.59 -41.51 -40.90
CA SER A 102 -18.83 -42.54 -41.93
C SER A 102 -17.63 -43.45 -42.17
N ALA A 103 -16.46 -43.20 -41.57
CA ALA A 103 -15.32 -44.12 -41.65
C ALA A 103 -14.76 -44.43 -40.25
N PRO A 104 -14.48 -45.71 -39.94
CA PRO A 104 -13.82 -46.10 -38.70
C PRO A 104 -12.44 -45.45 -38.60
N THR A 105 -12.03 -45.06 -37.40
CA THR A 105 -10.68 -44.53 -37.17
C THR A 105 -9.62 -45.57 -37.56
N LEU A 106 -8.38 -45.11 -37.82
CA LEU A 106 -7.30 -46.01 -38.26
C LEU A 106 -7.03 -47.14 -37.23
N GLU A 107 -7.21 -46.85 -35.93
CA GLU A 107 -7.10 -47.81 -34.83
C GLU A 107 -8.26 -48.83 -34.84
N GLU A 108 -9.50 -48.39 -35.02
CA GLU A 108 -10.67 -49.28 -35.10
C GLU A 108 -10.61 -50.19 -36.33
N PHE A 109 -10.12 -49.67 -37.47
CA PHE A 109 -9.89 -50.48 -38.67
C PHE A 109 -8.76 -51.49 -38.48
N SER A 110 -7.67 -51.10 -37.80
CA SER A 110 -6.58 -52.03 -37.50
C SER A 110 -7.04 -53.22 -36.66
N ALA A 111 -8.05 -53.02 -35.78
CA ALA A 111 -8.62 -54.08 -34.95
C ALA A 111 -9.49 -55.08 -35.73
N THR A 112 -9.89 -54.75 -36.97
CA THR A 112 -10.68 -55.65 -37.85
C THR A 112 -9.83 -56.51 -38.78
N LEU A 113 -8.53 -56.23 -38.88
CA LEU A 113 -7.58 -57.01 -39.67
C LEU A 113 -6.91 -58.09 -38.78
N PRO A 114 -6.53 -59.26 -39.34
CA PRO A 114 -5.74 -60.24 -38.61
C PRO A 114 -4.46 -59.61 -38.04
N THR A 115 -3.99 -60.09 -36.89
CA THR A 115 -2.88 -59.53 -36.08
C THR A 115 -1.49 -59.64 -36.73
N ASP A 116 -1.42 -59.65 -38.06
CA ASP A 116 -0.21 -59.74 -38.83
C ASP A 116 0.40 -58.33 -39.00
N MET A 117 1.73 -58.25 -38.94
CA MET A 117 2.51 -57.01 -38.78
C MET A 117 2.43 -56.07 -39.99
N HIS A 118 1.33 -55.33 -40.11
CA HIS A 118 1.24 -54.20 -41.03
C HIS A 118 1.99 -53.01 -40.45
N SER A 119 2.92 -52.44 -41.22
CA SER A 119 3.50 -51.15 -40.89
C SER A 119 2.42 -50.05 -40.91
N GLN A 120 2.62 -48.94 -40.19
CA GLN A 120 1.67 -47.82 -40.18
C GLN A 120 1.36 -47.30 -41.60
N ALA A 121 2.32 -47.40 -42.52
CA ALA A 121 2.15 -47.02 -43.92
C ALA A 121 1.25 -48.00 -44.69
N GLU A 122 1.37 -49.31 -44.44
CA GLU A 122 0.54 -50.35 -45.04
C GLU A 122 -0.89 -50.33 -44.48
N LEU A 123 -1.07 -50.15 -43.17
CA LEU A 123 -2.38 -49.96 -42.55
C LEU A 123 -3.12 -48.76 -43.16
N LEU A 124 -2.40 -47.67 -43.42
CA LEU A 124 -2.95 -46.46 -44.01
C LEU A 124 -3.26 -46.63 -45.50
N ALA A 125 -2.53 -47.49 -46.21
CA ALA A 125 -2.83 -47.86 -47.60
C ALA A 125 -4.07 -48.75 -47.67
N LEU A 126 -4.15 -49.80 -46.85
CA LEU A 126 -5.29 -50.71 -46.75
C LEU A 126 -6.57 -50.00 -46.32
N TRP A 127 -6.46 -49.05 -45.36
CA TRP A 127 -7.59 -48.23 -44.93
C TRP A 127 -8.14 -47.36 -46.08
N LYS A 128 -7.26 -46.77 -46.88
CA LYS A 128 -7.63 -45.95 -48.06
C LYS A 128 -8.24 -46.79 -49.19
N GLU A 129 -7.87 -48.06 -49.29
CA GLU A 129 -8.37 -49.00 -50.29
C GLU A 129 -9.74 -49.60 -49.90
N ALA A 130 -9.92 -49.92 -48.61
CA ALA A 130 -11.16 -50.47 -48.06
C ALA A 130 -12.27 -49.43 -47.87
N HIS A 131 -11.92 -48.14 -47.74
CA HIS A 131 -12.88 -47.04 -47.61
C HIS A 131 -12.66 -45.99 -48.71
N PRO A 132 -12.97 -46.29 -49.99
CA PRO A 132 -12.81 -45.36 -51.10
C PRO A 132 -13.70 -44.10 -50.96
N GLU A 133 -14.80 -44.17 -50.22
CA GLU A 133 -15.64 -43.04 -49.80
C GLU A 133 -14.99 -42.14 -48.73
N ALA A 134 -14.00 -42.65 -47.99
CA ALA A 134 -13.20 -41.89 -47.03
C ALA A 134 -12.05 -41.10 -47.68
N ARG A 135 -11.94 -41.06 -49.01
CA ARG A 135 -11.24 -39.99 -49.73
C ARG A 135 -11.85 -38.67 -49.28
N MET A 136 -11.25 -38.03 -48.25
CA MET A 136 -11.55 -36.70 -47.71
C MET A 136 -12.76 -36.12 -48.43
N GLY A 137 -13.97 -36.48 -47.96
CA GLY A 137 -15.18 -36.36 -48.78
C GLY A 137 -15.20 -34.99 -49.45
N ARG A 138 -15.64 -34.90 -50.72
CA ARG A 138 -15.73 -33.61 -51.46
C ARG A 138 -16.16 -32.40 -50.59
N PRO A 139 -17.05 -32.54 -49.57
CA PRO A 139 -17.33 -31.49 -48.58
C PRO A 139 -16.13 -31.00 -47.75
N VAL A 140 -15.27 -31.88 -47.23
CA VAL A 140 -14.10 -31.57 -46.39
C VAL A 140 -13.02 -30.83 -47.19
N ILE A 141 -12.70 -31.29 -48.42
CA ILE A 141 -11.75 -30.60 -49.31
C ILE A 141 -12.29 -29.21 -49.70
N ARG A 142 -13.60 -29.11 -49.97
CA ARG A 142 -14.24 -27.83 -50.29
C ARG A 142 -14.20 -26.88 -49.10
N GLN A 143 -14.37 -27.38 -47.88
CA GLN A 143 -14.28 -26.62 -46.64
C GLN A 143 -12.86 -26.13 -46.36
N GLN A 144 -11.85 -26.99 -46.49
CA GLN A 144 -10.46 -26.60 -46.29
C GLN A 144 -10.03 -25.51 -47.28
N ARG A 145 -10.41 -25.64 -48.56
CA ARG A 145 -10.16 -24.60 -49.58
C ARG A 145 -10.88 -23.29 -49.27
N LEU A 146 -12.05 -23.33 -48.62
CA LEU A 146 -12.75 -22.12 -48.17
C LEU A 146 -11.99 -21.44 -47.04
N ILE A 147 -11.52 -22.22 -46.05
CA ILE A 147 -10.71 -21.75 -44.92
C ILE A 147 -9.41 -21.12 -45.43
N ASP A 148 -8.68 -21.78 -46.33
CA ASP A 148 -7.41 -21.29 -46.87
C ASP A 148 -7.59 -19.93 -47.58
N ARG A 149 -8.63 -19.81 -48.41
CA ARG A 149 -8.96 -18.53 -49.09
C ARG A 149 -9.38 -17.44 -48.11
N GLN A 150 -10.08 -17.79 -47.03
CA GLN A 150 -10.43 -16.82 -45.97
C GLN A 150 -9.20 -16.36 -45.19
N LEU A 151 -8.22 -17.25 -44.94
CA LEU A 151 -6.96 -16.90 -44.28
C LEU A 151 -6.08 -16.02 -45.16
N GLU A 152 -5.96 -16.32 -46.45
CA GLU A 152 -5.25 -15.47 -47.43
C GLU A 152 -5.87 -14.06 -47.48
N ALA A 153 -7.21 -13.97 -47.52
CA ALA A 153 -7.92 -12.70 -47.47
C ALA A 153 -7.66 -11.92 -46.18
N LEU A 154 -7.64 -12.60 -45.03
CA LEU A 154 -7.33 -11.97 -43.74
C LEU A 154 -5.88 -11.48 -43.68
N GLN A 155 -4.91 -12.24 -44.20
CA GLN A 155 -3.50 -11.83 -44.27
C GLN A 155 -3.30 -10.61 -45.16
N TRP A 156 -3.95 -10.59 -46.33
CA TRP A 156 -3.90 -9.43 -47.21
C TRP A 156 -4.52 -8.19 -46.56
N LEU A 157 -5.69 -8.31 -45.92
CA LEU A 157 -6.30 -7.20 -45.17
C LEU A 157 -5.46 -6.76 -43.96
N GLU A 158 -4.76 -7.68 -43.31
CA GLU A 158 -3.81 -7.36 -42.22
C GLU A 158 -2.70 -6.42 -42.74
N SER A 159 -2.17 -6.69 -43.94
CA SER A 159 -1.14 -5.83 -44.55
C SER A 159 -1.59 -4.40 -44.86
N LEU A 160 -2.90 -4.18 -44.99
CA LEU A 160 -3.48 -2.87 -45.36
C LEU A 160 -3.94 -2.05 -44.14
N ALA A 161 -4.21 -2.69 -42.99
CA ALA A 161 -5.01 -2.07 -41.93
C ALA A 161 -4.34 -1.96 -40.55
N VAL A 162 -3.23 -2.67 -40.30
CA VAL A 162 -2.63 -2.72 -38.97
C VAL A 162 -1.95 -1.39 -38.63
N VAL A 163 -2.49 -0.69 -37.65
CA VAL A 163 -1.89 0.49 -37.01
C VAL A 163 -1.40 0.06 -35.62
N ALA A 164 -0.20 0.49 -35.22
CA ALA A 164 0.31 0.25 -33.87
C ALA A 164 -0.15 1.36 -32.91
N PRO A 165 -0.44 1.05 -31.63
CA PRO A 165 -0.89 2.05 -30.67
C PRO A 165 0.20 3.08 -30.38
N GLN A 166 -0.19 4.34 -30.39
CA GLN A 166 0.71 5.46 -30.09
C GLN A 166 0.34 6.09 -28.74
N PRO A 167 1.30 6.66 -27.98
CA PRO A 167 1.03 7.30 -26.69
C PRO A 167 -0.14 8.32 -26.69
N PRO A 168 -0.28 9.23 -27.68
CA PRO A 168 -1.38 10.20 -27.69
C PRO A 168 -2.74 9.60 -28.11
N ASP A 169 -2.81 8.32 -28.49
CA ASP A 169 -4.07 7.73 -28.93
C ASP A 169 -5.09 7.69 -27.76
N PRO A 170 -6.39 7.95 -28.04
CA PRO A 170 -7.42 7.83 -27.02
C PRO A 170 -7.61 6.39 -26.52
N VAL A 171 -7.81 6.21 -25.22
CA VAL A 171 -8.05 4.87 -24.62
C VAL A 171 -9.34 4.22 -25.13
N SER A 172 -10.30 5.02 -25.61
CA SER A 172 -11.57 4.54 -26.20
C SER A 172 -11.38 3.79 -27.51
N VAL A 173 -10.26 4.00 -28.21
CA VAL A 173 -9.95 3.34 -29.49
C VAL A 173 -9.43 1.91 -29.25
N TRP A 174 -8.73 1.68 -28.14
CA TRP A 174 -7.96 0.46 -27.89
C TRP A 174 -8.54 -0.44 -26.79
N LEU A 175 -9.32 0.13 -25.86
CA LEU A 175 -9.86 -0.58 -24.70
C LEU A 175 -11.39 -0.69 -24.74
N ASP A 176 -11.95 -1.62 -23.95
CA ASP A 176 -13.40 -1.80 -23.78
C ASP A 176 -14.13 -0.48 -23.47
N HIS A 177 -15.22 -0.18 -24.18
CA HIS A 177 -15.97 1.07 -24.00
C HIS A 177 -16.43 1.32 -22.55
N LYS A 178 -16.83 0.29 -21.79
CA LYS A 178 -17.22 0.49 -20.38
C LYS A 178 -16.00 0.82 -19.52
N LEU A 179 -14.85 0.22 -19.80
CA LEU A 179 -13.59 0.52 -19.15
C LEU A 179 -13.08 1.92 -19.50
N SER A 180 -13.06 2.29 -20.78
CA SER A 180 -12.63 3.62 -21.25
C SER A 180 -13.46 4.74 -20.64
N ARG A 181 -14.79 4.54 -20.49
CA ARG A 181 -15.64 5.50 -19.75
C ARG A 181 -15.27 5.64 -18.27
N ARG A 182 -14.82 4.57 -17.61
CA ARG A 182 -14.39 4.61 -16.20
C ARG A 182 -13.04 5.28 -16.05
N LEU A 183 -12.14 5.08 -17.01
CA LEU A 183 -10.84 5.75 -17.09
C LEU A 183 -11.02 7.26 -17.34
N ALA A 184 -11.87 7.63 -18.30
CA ALA A 184 -12.18 9.03 -18.58
C ALA A 184 -12.80 9.76 -17.37
N ALA A 185 -13.60 9.06 -16.54
CA ALA A 185 -14.19 9.63 -15.33
C ALA A 185 -13.16 10.06 -14.26
N VAL A 186 -11.91 9.58 -14.35
CA VAL A 186 -10.80 9.99 -13.49
C VAL A 186 -9.74 10.80 -14.25
N GLY A 187 -10.06 11.27 -15.46
CA GLY A 187 -9.16 12.11 -16.28
C GLY A 187 -8.14 11.33 -17.11
N ILE A 188 -8.34 10.02 -17.32
CA ILE A 188 -7.47 9.19 -18.17
C ILE A 188 -8.15 9.01 -19.53
N ASP A 189 -7.75 9.82 -20.50
CA ASP A 189 -8.33 9.89 -21.85
C ASP A 189 -7.41 9.28 -22.94
N THR A 190 -6.09 9.30 -22.71
CA THR A 190 -5.05 8.86 -23.64
C THR A 190 -4.22 7.68 -23.11
N LEU A 191 -3.58 6.92 -24.00
CA LEU A 191 -2.69 5.82 -23.61
C LEU A 191 -1.48 6.31 -22.78
N ASP A 192 -0.96 7.52 -23.07
CA ASP A 192 0.11 8.15 -22.29
C ASP A 192 -0.35 8.49 -20.86
N SER A 193 -1.53 9.13 -20.71
CA SER A 193 -2.10 9.41 -19.39
C SER A 193 -2.31 8.12 -18.58
N LEU A 194 -2.73 7.04 -19.24
CA LEU A 194 -2.89 5.73 -18.61
C LEU A 194 -1.54 5.14 -18.17
N HIS A 195 -0.52 5.23 -19.01
CA HIS A 195 0.83 4.78 -18.69
C HIS A 195 1.39 5.52 -17.47
N GLN A 196 1.29 6.86 -17.47
CA GLN A 196 1.72 7.70 -16.36
C GLN A 196 0.92 7.43 -15.07
N TRP A 197 -0.38 7.19 -15.18
CA TRP A 197 -1.24 6.84 -14.05
C TRP A 197 -0.83 5.51 -13.40
N ILE A 198 -0.59 4.49 -14.23
CA ILE A 198 -0.13 3.16 -13.79
C ILE A 198 1.25 3.24 -13.16
N ASP A 199 2.14 4.06 -13.72
CA ASP A 199 3.46 4.31 -13.13
C ASP A 199 3.35 5.01 -11.77
N PHE A 200 2.49 6.02 -11.65
CA PHE A 200 2.30 6.78 -10.42
C PHE A 200 1.68 5.96 -9.29
N HIS A 201 0.61 5.21 -9.57
CA HIS A 201 -0.10 4.43 -8.55
C HIS A 201 0.43 3.00 -8.36
N GLY A 202 1.29 2.51 -9.27
CA GLY A 202 1.89 1.19 -9.24
C GLY A 202 0.89 0.04 -9.43
N TYR A 203 1.24 -1.16 -8.96
CA TYR A 203 0.46 -2.40 -9.19
C TYR A 203 -1.03 -2.31 -8.81
N HIS A 204 -1.39 -1.48 -7.82
CA HIS A 204 -2.76 -1.32 -7.36
C HIS A 204 -3.47 -0.08 -7.93
N TRP A 205 -3.00 0.47 -9.05
CA TRP A 205 -3.58 1.65 -9.72
C TRP A 205 -5.09 1.55 -9.91
N HIS A 206 -5.61 0.35 -10.15
CA HIS A 206 -7.05 0.15 -10.35
C HIS A 206 -7.90 0.49 -9.13
N ARG A 207 -7.33 0.57 -7.92
CA ARG A 207 -8.08 0.91 -6.69
C ARG A 207 -8.48 2.38 -6.65
N THR A 208 -7.80 3.24 -7.41
CA THR A 208 -8.14 4.66 -7.54
C THR A 208 -9.18 4.90 -8.64
N VAL A 209 -9.46 3.90 -9.47
CA VAL A 209 -10.47 3.98 -10.53
C VAL A 209 -11.75 3.27 -10.10
N PRO A 210 -12.89 3.98 -9.96
CA PRO A 210 -14.14 3.39 -9.53
C PRO A 210 -14.57 2.22 -10.41
N ARG A 211 -14.93 1.09 -9.77
CA ARG A 211 -15.48 -0.11 -10.42
C ARG A 211 -14.50 -0.78 -11.43
N VAL A 212 -13.20 -0.59 -11.28
CA VAL A 212 -12.19 -1.39 -12.00
C VAL A 212 -11.61 -2.46 -11.06
N GLY A 213 -11.85 -3.73 -11.41
CA GLY A 213 -11.37 -4.89 -10.64
C GLY A 213 -9.95 -5.32 -11.03
N ALA A 214 -9.30 -6.09 -10.17
CA ALA A 214 -7.92 -6.56 -10.37
C ALA A 214 -7.73 -7.35 -11.68
N LEU A 215 -8.70 -8.15 -12.09
CA LEU A 215 -8.66 -8.91 -13.35
C LEU A 215 -8.67 -7.99 -14.58
N GLY A 216 -9.53 -6.96 -14.58
CA GLY A 216 -9.58 -5.99 -15.68
C GLY A 216 -8.31 -5.15 -15.75
N ALA A 217 -7.79 -4.76 -14.59
CA ALA A 217 -6.51 -4.05 -14.49
C ALA A 217 -5.33 -4.87 -15.02
N ALA A 218 -5.24 -6.15 -14.63
CA ALA A 218 -4.18 -7.04 -15.10
C ALA A 218 -4.21 -7.21 -16.63
N ARG A 219 -5.39 -7.24 -17.24
CA ARG A 219 -5.55 -7.28 -18.71
C ARG A 219 -5.02 -6.01 -19.37
N VAL A 220 -5.36 -4.84 -18.84
CA VAL A 220 -4.83 -3.56 -19.36
C VAL A 220 -3.31 -3.50 -19.21
N THR A 221 -2.78 -3.84 -18.04
CA THR A 221 -1.34 -3.84 -17.79
C THR A 221 -0.62 -4.80 -18.73
N ARG A 222 -1.16 -6.01 -18.93
CA ARG A 222 -0.61 -6.97 -19.89
C ARG A 222 -0.59 -6.41 -21.31
N TRP A 223 -1.68 -5.80 -21.75
CA TRP A 223 -1.78 -5.22 -23.09
C TRP A 223 -0.73 -4.11 -23.30
N LEU A 224 -0.51 -3.25 -22.30
CA LEU A 224 0.54 -2.22 -22.36
C LEU A 224 1.94 -2.83 -22.44
N VAL A 225 2.21 -3.93 -21.71
CA VAL A 225 3.50 -4.64 -21.78
C VAL A 225 3.72 -5.28 -23.15
N GLU A 226 2.68 -5.88 -23.75
CA GLU A 226 2.76 -6.45 -25.10
C GLU A 226 3.01 -5.37 -26.17
N HIS A 227 2.67 -4.11 -25.90
CA HIS A 227 2.90 -2.96 -26.79
C HIS A 227 4.01 -2.01 -26.29
N ALA A 228 4.94 -2.52 -25.47
CA ALA A 228 5.99 -1.69 -24.86
C ALA A 228 6.95 -1.07 -25.87
N GLU A 229 7.09 -1.64 -27.07
CA GLU A 229 7.93 -1.09 -28.14
C GLU A 229 7.46 0.30 -28.60
N THR A 230 6.15 0.56 -28.60
CA THR A 230 5.58 1.85 -29.02
C THR A 230 5.14 2.73 -27.85
N LEU A 231 4.63 2.13 -26.77
CA LEU A 231 4.07 2.87 -25.63
C LEU A 231 5.08 3.11 -24.50
N GLY A 232 6.25 2.47 -24.55
CA GLY A 232 7.25 2.50 -23.50
C GLY A 232 7.09 1.37 -22.48
N THR A 233 8.15 1.15 -21.70
CA THR A 233 8.19 0.07 -20.70
C THR A 233 7.60 0.52 -19.37
N LEU A 234 6.63 -0.24 -18.88
CA LEU A 234 6.13 -0.07 -17.52
C LEU A 234 7.18 -0.56 -16.50
N PRO A 235 7.41 0.18 -15.40
CA PRO A 235 8.37 -0.24 -14.39
C PRO A 235 7.85 -1.46 -13.61
N ALA A 236 8.77 -2.27 -13.09
CA ALA A 236 8.44 -3.51 -12.37
C ALA A 236 7.41 -3.32 -11.24
N ARG A 237 7.40 -2.15 -10.60
CA ARG A 237 6.44 -1.76 -9.54
C ARG A 237 4.98 -1.74 -9.97
N SER A 238 4.73 -1.60 -11.26
CA SER A 238 3.41 -1.55 -11.85
C SER A 238 2.93 -2.94 -12.29
N LEU A 239 3.86 -3.90 -12.41
CA LEU A 239 3.61 -5.24 -12.92
C LEU A 239 3.42 -6.27 -11.80
N ILE A 240 4.07 -6.08 -10.65
CA ILE A 240 4.13 -7.09 -9.58
C ILE A 240 3.68 -6.49 -8.23
N PRO A 241 2.93 -7.23 -7.39
CA PRO A 241 2.60 -6.77 -6.05
C PRO A 241 3.87 -6.54 -5.21
N ARG A 242 3.86 -5.50 -4.37
CA ARG A 242 4.99 -5.14 -3.48
C ARG A 242 5.58 -6.31 -2.68
N SER A 243 4.75 -7.26 -2.24
CA SER A 243 5.21 -8.42 -1.46
C SER A 243 6.06 -9.43 -2.25
N ARG A 244 6.04 -9.34 -3.59
CA ARG A 244 6.81 -10.20 -4.50
C ARG A 244 7.91 -9.44 -5.23
N ILE A 245 8.03 -8.14 -4.98
CA ILE A 245 9.15 -7.35 -5.46
C ILE A 245 10.33 -7.66 -4.55
N ASP A 246 11.39 -8.24 -5.10
CA ASP A 246 12.67 -8.29 -4.41
C ASP A 246 13.22 -6.87 -4.31
N PRO A 247 13.34 -6.29 -3.09
CA PRO A 247 13.88 -4.95 -2.92
C PRO A 247 15.32 -4.85 -3.43
N VAL A 248 16.10 -5.93 -3.30
CA VAL A 248 17.53 -5.98 -3.65
C VAL A 248 17.70 -5.98 -5.17
N ALA A 249 16.86 -6.71 -5.90
CA ALA A 249 16.87 -6.73 -7.37
C ALA A 249 16.46 -5.39 -8.01
N LEU A 250 15.82 -4.50 -7.25
CA LEU A 250 15.44 -3.15 -7.67
C LEU A 250 16.28 -2.04 -7.04
N GLU A 251 17.36 -2.35 -6.30
CA GLU A 251 18.23 -1.31 -5.75
C GLU A 251 18.85 -0.51 -6.90
N PRO A 252 18.40 0.74 -7.14
CA PRO A 252 18.90 1.52 -8.25
C PRO A 252 20.35 1.88 -7.95
N ALA A 253 21.17 2.00 -8.99
CA ALA A 253 22.57 2.36 -8.84
C ALA A 253 22.74 3.63 -7.98
N ARG A 254 23.83 3.65 -7.20
CA ARG A 254 24.21 4.82 -6.41
C ARG A 254 24.36 6.04 -7.32
N ALA A 255 23.74 7.16 -6.96
CA ALA A 255 23.60 8.36 -7.78
C ALA A 255 23.90 9.64 -6.99
N VAL A 256 24.26 10.70 -7.72
CA VAL A 256 24.42 12.06 -7.19
C VAL A 256 23.07 12.77 -7.30
N GLY A 257 22.53 13.25 -6.18
CA GLY A 257 21.28 14.00 -6.14
C GLY A 257 20.48 13.75 -4.86
N VAL A 258 19.26 14.27 -4.81
CA VAL A 258 18.32 14.07 -3.69
C VAL A 258 17.73 12.65 -3.77
N VAL A 259 18.51 11.67 -3.30
CA VAL A 259 18.17 10.24 -3.26
C VAL A 259 18.33 9.70 -1.84
N PRO A 260 17.72 8.56 -1.49
CA PRO A 260 17.91 7.94 -0.17
C PRO A 260 19.38 7.69 0.15
N LEU A 261 19.70 7.66 1.45
CA LEU A 261 21.05 7.51 1.99
C LEU A 261 21.79 6.27 1.44
N GLU A 262 21.08 5.14 1.25
CA GLU A 262 21.63 3.92 0.65
C GLU A 262 22.06 4.08 -0.82
N ARG A 263 21.45 5.01 -1.56
CA ARG A 263 21.77 5.32 -2.96
C ARG A 263 22.71 6.51 -3.11
N LEU A 264 22.97 7.25 -2.04
CA LEU A 264 23.65 8.53 -2.11
C LEU A 264 25.13 8.39 -2.51
N LYS A 265 25.53 9.20 -3.49
CA LYS A 265 26.92 9.62 -3.74
C LYS A 265 27.01 11.12 -3.53
N LEU A 266 27.87 11.56 -2.62
CA LEU A 266 28.19 12.97 -2.47
C LEU A 266 29.17 13.40 -3.59
N PRO A 267 29.01 14.60 -4.17
CA PRO A 267 30.04 15.19 -5.02
C PRO A 267 31.37 15.30 -4.28
N ALA A 268 32.51 15.13 -4.95
CA ALA A 268 33.85 15.17 -4.31
C ALA A 268 34.14 16.50 -3.58
N GLY A 269 33.57 17.62 -4.04
CA GLY A 269 33.68 18.91 -3.35
C GLY A 269 32.83 19.04 -2.08
N LEU A 270 31.86 18.13 -1.90
CA LEU A 270 30.86 18.14 -0.82
C LEU A 270 30.86 16.86 0.01
N SER A 271 31.84 15.97 -0.21
CA SER A 271 31.98 14.72 0.57
C SER A 271 32.33 15.00 2.04
N GLY A 272 32.95 16.15 2.30
CA GLY A 272 33.46 16.53 3.62
C GLY A 272 34.88 16.09 3.88
N GLU A 273 35.56 15.40 2.96
CA GLU A 273 37.00 15.06 3.03
C GLU A 273 37.89 16.23 3.44
N ARG A 274 37.55 17.43 2.95
CA ARG A 274 38.27 18.69 3.19
C ARG A 274 37.38 19.74 3.85
N GLY A 275 36.43 19.34 4.70
CA GLY A 275 35.52 20.26 5.36
C GLY A 275 36.23 21.23 6.30
N SER A 276 35.72 22.47 6.42
CA SER A 276 36.34 23.53 7.23
C SER A 276 36.31 23.27 8.74
N ASN A 277 35.31 22.54 9.22
CA ASN A 277 35.14 22.12 10.62
C ASN A 277 35.54 20.63 10.81
N ARG A 278 36.46 20.13 9.98
CA ARG A 278 36.94 18.75 10.09
C ARG A 278 38.18 18.67 10.97
N ALA A 279 38.15 17.81 11.99
CA ALA A 279 39.31 17.66 12.86
C ALA A 279 40.50 17.01 12.14
N ALA A 280 41.71 17.33 12.63
CA ALA A 280 42.95 16.79 12.07
C ALA A 280 42.98 15.25 12.02
N ALA A 281 43.52 14.71 10.93
CA ALA A 281 43.42 13.29 10.59
C ALA A 281 43.87 12.33 11.70
N HIS A 282 44.94 12.70 12.43
CA HIS A 282 45.56 11.91 13.50
C HIS A 282 44.79 11.95 14.84
N LEU A 283 43.82 12.85 15.01
CA LEU A 283 42.99 12.97 16.21
C LEU A 283 41.64 12.25 16.09
N ARG A 284 41.27 11.85 14.86
CA ARG A 284 40.00 11.18 14.56
C ARG A 284 39.91 9.83 15.27
N ARG A 285 38.75 9.56 15.88
CA ARG A 285 38.46 8.29 16.57
C ARG A 285 37.55 7.36 15.74
N THR A 286 37.27 7.75 14.50
CA THR A 286 36.46 6.99 13.54
C THR A 286 37.28 6.76 12.26
N PRO A 287 37.14 5.59 11.59
CA PRO A 287 37.80 5.34 10.31
C PRO A 287 37.14 6.11 9.15
N ALA A 288 36.00 6.77 9.38
CA ALA A 288 35.26 7.50 8.35
C ALA A 288 36.12 8.56 7.64
N THR A 289 36.20 8.43 6.32
CA THR A 289 36.96 9.29 5.42
C THR A 289 36.12 10.43 4.85
N ASP A 290 34.80 10.30 4.82
CA ASP A 290 33.86 11.35 4.41
C ASP A 290 32.68 11.51 5.40
N ASP A 291 31.81 12.49 5.16
CA ASP A 291 30.65 12.78 6.02
C ASP A 291 29.58 11.68 5.94
N LEU A 292 29.43 11.04 4.78
CA LEU A 292 28.46 9.96 4.58
C LEU A 292 28.83 8.73 5.40
N GLU A 293 30.10 8.31 5.35
CA GLU A 293 30.66 7.23 6.15
C GLU A 293 30.53 7.51 7.65
N ALA A 294 30.74 8.77 8.07
CA ALA A 294 30.61 9.16 9.47
C ALA A 294 29.15 9.06 9.95
N VAL A 295 28.20 9.50 9.13
CA VAL A 295 26.76 9.34 9.41
C VAL A 295 26.36 7.86 9.46
N GLN A 296 26.87 7.04 8.53
CA GLN A 296 26.61 5.60 8.52
C GLN A 296 27.18 4.91 9.76
N ALA A 297 28.40 5.27 10.19
CA ALA A 297 29.00 4.78 11.42
C ALA A 297 28.18 5.17 12.67
N TRP A 298 27.62 6.39 12.69
CA TRP A 298 26.71 6.79 13.77
C TRP A 298 25.45 5.93 13.82
N LEU A 299 24.83 5.68 12.66
CA LEU A 299 23.62 4.85 12.54
C LEU A 299 23.87 3.39 12.94
N ALA A 300 25.06 2.86 12.66
CA ALA A 300 25.46 1.49 12.99
C ALA A 300 25.48 1.18 14.50
N GLN A 301 25.50 2.21 15.37
CA GLN A 301 25.39 2.03 16.83
C GLN A 301 24.00 1.57 17.30
N HIS A 302 23.00 1.60 16.41
CA HIS A 302 21.62 1.27 16.73
C HIS A 302 21.20 0.02 15.95
N SER A 303 20.40 -0.83 16.59
CA SER A 303 19.83 -2.01 15.94
C SER A 303 19.12 -1.61 14.63
N PRO A 304 19.57 -2.15 13.47
CA PRO A 304 18.99 -1.87 12.17
C PRO A 304 17.49 -2.08 12.18
N GLU A 305 16.77 -1.23 11.45
CA GLU A 305 15.32 -1.26 11.34
C GLU A 305 14.52 -1.06 12.65
N SER A 306 15.16 -0.81 13.78
CA SER A 306 14.42 -0.39 14.98
C SER A 306 13.69 0.94 14.75
N HIS A 307 12.65 1.24 15.53
CA HIS A 307 11.97 2.54 15.45
C HIS A 307 12.93 3.73 15.64
N THR A 308 13.89 3.59 16.56
CA THR A 308 14.94 4.58 16.80
C THR A 308 15.82 4.74 15.57
N TRP A 309 16.32 3.64 15.01
CA TRP A 309 17.19 3.66 13.83
C TRP A 309 16.48 4.29 12.62
N ARG A 310 15.20 3.95 12.38
CA ARG A 310 14.43 4.53 11.27
C ARG A 310 14.24 6.05 11.43
N ALA A 311 13.99 6.52 12.66
CA ALA A 311 13.90 7.95 12.94
C ALA A 311 15.26 8.64 12.76
N TYR A 312 16.32 8.07 13.32
CA TYR A 312 17.68 8.62 13.24
C TYR A 312 18.18 8.70 11.80
N ARG A 313 18.01 7.61 11.03
CA ARG A 313 18.32 7.59 9.60
C ARG A 313 17.57 8.69 8.86
N ARG A 314 16.27 8.84 9.10
CA ARG A 314 15.44 9.82 8.39
C ARG A 314 15.91 11.26 8.62
N GLU A 315 16.20 11.64 9.87
CA GLU A 315 16.63 13.01 10.15
C GLU A 315 18.09 13.27 9.76
N ALA A 316 18.98 12.29 9.91
CA ALA A 316 20.36 12.38 9.42
C ALA A 316 20.43 12.49 7.89
N GLU A 317 19.62 11.70 7.18
CA GLU A 317 19.47 11.76 5.72
C GLU A 317 18.97 13.13 5.26
N ARG A 318 17.92 13.67 5.89
CA ARG A 318 17.42 15.02 5.59
C ARG A 318 18.52 16.07 5.74
N PHE A 319 19.26 16.02 6.84
CA PHE A 319 20.32 16.98 7.14
C PHE A 319 21.47 16.90 6.13
N LEU A 320 21.97 15.69 5.85
CA LEU A 320 23.07 15.47 4.91
C LEU A 320 22.69 15.87 3.47
N LEU A 321 21.50 15.46 3.02
CA LEU A 321 21.01 15.82 1.69
C LEU A 321 20.84 17.34 1.57
N TRP A 322 20.20 17.98 2.56
CA TRP A 322 20.00 19.42 2.57
C TRP A 322 21.32 20.19 2.51
N ALA A 323 22.30 19.78 3.32
CA ALA A 323 23.63 20.39 3.34
C ALA A 323 24.27 20.36 1.94
N ALA A 324 24.31 19.18 1.32
CA ALA A 324 24.97 18.98 0.03
C ALA A 324 24.20 19.63 -1.14
N PHE A 325 22.89 19.39 -1.26
CA PHE A 325 22.16 19.71 -2.50
C PHE A 325 21.31 20.98 -2.43
N ARG A 326 21.02 21.51 -1.24
CA ARG A 326 20.34 22.81 -1.09
C ARG A 326 21.28 23.90 -0.61
N ARG A 327 22.10 23.63 0.41
CA ARG A 327 23.05 24.62 0.93
C ARG A 327 24.36 24.68 0.13
N GLY A 328 24.74 23.58 -0.53
CA GLY A 328 25.99 23.50 -1.29
C GLY A 328 27.23 23.45 -0.38
N LYS A 329 27.09 22.96 0.86
CA LYS A 329 28.19 22.80 1.82
C LYS A 329 28.29 21.34 2.24
N ALA A 330 29.51 20.87 2.49
CA ALA A 330 29.69 19.60 3.20
C ALA A 330 29.13 19.72 4.63
N LEU A 331 28.69 18.61 5.22
CA LEU A 331 28.18 18.61 6.61
C LEU A 331 29.25 19.10 7.58
N SER A 332 30.50 18.68 7.34
CA SER A 332 31.70 19.13 8.07
C SER A 332 32.15 20.55 7.74
N SER A 333 31.37 21.34 7.01
CA SER A 333 31.62 22.77 6.75
C SER A 333 30.44 23.66 7.16
N LEU A 334 29.46 23.10 7.86
CA LEU A 334 28.29 23.85 8.33
C LEU A 334 28.65 24.70 9.55
N GLU A 335 28.03 25.87 9.59
CA GLU A 335 28.16 26.88 10.65
C GLU A 335 26.80 27.10 11.34
N ALA A 336 26.79 27.88 12.42
CA ALA A 336 25.58 28.17 13.20
C ALA A 336 24.44 28.79 12.36
N GLU A 337 24.77 29.64 11.39
CA GLU A 337 23.80 30.24 10.46
C GLU A 337 23.14 29.17 9.56
N ASP A 338 23.91 28.16 9.14
CA ASP A 338 23.39 27.06 8.33
C ASP A 338 22.43 26.19 9.16
N CYS A 339 22.71 26.00 10.44
CA CYS A 339 21.82 25.30 11.36
C CYS A 339 20.45 26.00 11.52
N ALA A 340 20.44 27.33 11.57
CA ALA A 340 19.19 28.11 11.56
C ALA A 340 18.45 27.96 10.22
N ALA A 341 19.17 28.05 9.10
CA ALA A 341 18.59 27.86 7.76
C ALA A 341 18.00 26.45 7.56
N PHE A 342 18.58 25.41 8.17
CA PHE A 342 18.02 24.06 8.13
C PHE A 342 16.70 23.97 8.89
N ARG A 343 16.57 24.62 10.06
CA ARG A 343 15.30 24.69 10.79
C ARG A 343 14.22 25.33 9.92
N ASP A 344 14.53 26.46 9.31
CA ASP A 344 13.57 27.22 8.52
C ASP A 344 13.17 26.45 7.25
N PHE A 345 14.11 25.71 6.65
CA PHE A 345 13.82 24.75 5.58
C PHE A 345 12.82 23.66 5.99
N LEU A 346 12.94 23.09 7.19
CA LEU A 346 12.00 22.07 7.65
C LEU A 346 10.59 22.63 7.84
N ALA A 347 10.47 23.91 8.17
CA ALA A 347 9.19 24.61 8.28
C ALA A 347 8.58 24.96 6.91
N ALA A 348 9.40 25.24 5.91
CA ALA A 348 8.98 25.60 4.57
C ALA A 348 9.90 24.98 3.49
N PRO A 349 9.75 23.68 3.18
CA PRO A 349 10.55 23.02 2.17
C PRO A 349 10.06 23.34 0.75
N ASP A 350 10.99 23.34 -0.20
CA ASP A 350 10.67 23.56 -1.61
C ASP A 350 9.91 22.35 -2.19
N ALA A 351 9.14 22.57 -3.27
CA ALA A 351 8.29 21.54 -3.86
C ALA A 351 9.07 20.29 -4.31
N ASP A 352 10.27 20.50 -4.86
CA ASP A 352 11.19 19.45 -5.31
C ASP A 352 11.83 18.64 -4.17
N TRP A 353 11.67 19.06 -2.90
CA TRP A 353 12.06 18.31 -1.70
C TRP A 353 10.91 17.54 -1.07
N THR A 354 9.72 17.62 -1.65
CA THR A 354 8.50 16.98 -1.12
C THR A 354 7.98 15.91 -2.08
N SER A 355 7.43 14.83 -1.52
CA SER A 355 6.75 13.79 -2.29
C SER A 355 5.51 13.30 -1.55
N PRO A 356 4.50 12.71 -2.23
CA PRO A 356 3.34 12.14 -1.57
C PRO A 356 3.71 11.11 -0.49
N ARG A 357 2.81 10.90 0.46
CA ARG A 357 3.03 9.91 1.52
C ARG A 357 3.30 8.52 0.95
N HIS A 358 4.20 7.78 1.60
CA HIS A 358 4.51 6.38 1.29
C HIS A 358 5.12 6.09 -0.09
N VAL A 359 5.72 7.09 -0.74
CA VAL A 359 6.58 6.86 -1.91
C VAL A 359 7.75 5.95 -1.50
N PRO A 360 7.94 4.79 -2.17
CA PRO A 360 9.01 3.87 -1.82
C PRO A 360 10.40 4.48 -2.06
N ARG A 361 11.39 4.12 -1.25
CA ARG A 361 12.74 4.69 -1.28
C ARG A 361 13.51 4.39 -2.57
N TRP A 362 13.34 3.20 -3.14
CA TRP A 362 13.92 2.85 -4.44
C TRP A 362 13.30 3.61 -5.62
N SER A 363 12.22 4.36 -5.43
CA SER A 363 11.60 5.17 -6.50
C SER A 363 12.40 6.44 -6.77
N ASP A 364 12.55 6.84 -8.03
CA ASP A 364 13.17 8.12 -8.41
C ASP A 364 12.31 9.35 -8.04
N ARG A 365 11.01 9.12 -7.81
CA ARG A 365 10.09 10.14 -7.27
C ARG A 365 10.23 10.34 -5.75
N TRP A 366 11.04 9.54 -5.07
CA TRP A 366 11.20 9.67 -3.62
C TRP A 366 11.82 11.03 -3.28
N ARG A 367 11.27 11.67 -2.23
CA ARG A 367 11.84 12.86 -1.61
C ARG A 367 11.84 12.73 -0.09
N PRO A 368 12.75 13.42 0.61
CA PRO A 368 12.95 13.23 2.06
C PRO A 368 11.81 13.80 2.93
N LEU A 369 10.96 14.67 2.38
CA LEU A 369 9.84 15.28 3.09
C LEU A 369 8.50 14.93 2.42
N GLU A 370 7.44 14.87 3.23
CA GLU A 370 6.05 14.72 2.75
C GLU A 370 5.32 16.09 2.66
N GLY A 371 6.03 17.17 3.01
CA GLY A 371 5.51 18.52 3.21
C GLY A 371 6.20 19.23 4.37
N ALA A 372 5.74 20.43 4.70
CA ALA A 372 6.19 21.21 5.86
C ALA A 372 6.01 20.46 7.19
N LEU A 373 7.01 20.52 8.06
CA LEU A 373 6.95 19.89 9.38
C LEU A 373 6.26 20.78 10.42
N SER A 374 5.51 20.16 11.34
CA SER A 374 4.97 20.86 12.51
C SER A 374 6.09 21.31 13.47
N PRO A 375 5.89 22.35 14.31
CA PRO A 375 6.90 22.79 15.27
C PRO A 375 7.43 21.68 16.18
N ALA A 376 6.56 20.77 16.63
CA ALA A 376 6.95 19.62 17.44
C ALA A 376 7.81 18.60 16.66
N SER A 377 7.50 18.41 15.37
CA SER A 377 8.29 17.54 14.48
C SER A 377 9.66 18.16 14.18
N ILE A 378 9.73 19.48 13.98
CA ILE A 378 10.99 20.22 13.82
C ILE A 378 11.85 20.08 15.06
N ALA A 379 11.32 20.35 16.26
CA ALA A 379 12.06 20.21 17.51
C ALA A 379 12.61 18.79 17.70
N THR A 380 11.83 17.77 17.35
CA THR A 380 12.28 16.37 17.38
C THR A 380 13.40 16.11 16.37
N ALA A 381 13.26 16.61 15.13
CA ALA A 381 14.26 16.45 14.09
C ALA A 381 15.59 17.11 14.48
N LEU A 382 15.54 18.35 14.97
CA LEU A 382 16.71 19.08 15.45
C LEU A 382 17.37 18.39 16.65
N GLY A 383 16.59 17.85 17.59
CA GLY A 383 17.13 17.07 18.70
C GLY A 383 17.93 15.84 18.24
N ILE A 384 17.47 15.15 17.20
CA ILE A 384 18.16 14.00 16.60
C ILE A 384 19.43 14.46 15.85
N VAL A 385 19.35 15.54 15.08
CA VAL A 385 20.51 16.08 14.34
C VAL A 385 21.59 16.61 15.28
N ARG A 386 21.21 17.28 16.38
CA ARG A 386 22.15 17.67 17.45
C ARG A 386 22.80 16.46 18.11
N ASN A 387 22.05 15.37 18.34
CA ASN A 387 22.63 14.13 18.86
C ASN A 387 23.68 13.53 17.91
N LEU A 388 23.41 13.54 16.60
CA LEU A 388 24.38 13.16 15.57
C LEU A 388 25.62 14.06 15.62
N CYS A 389 25.47 15.38 15.58
CA CYS A 389 26.61 16.32 15.60
C CYS A 389 27.46 16.18 16.86
N ASN A 390 26.83 16.06 18.03
CA ASN A 390 27.51 15.76 19.30
C ASN A 390 28.30 14.45 19.26
N TRP A 391 27.77 13.42 18.61
CA TRP A 391 28.54 12.19 18.41
C TRP A 391 29.72 12.41 17.46
N LEU A 392 29.54 13.14 16.36
CA LEU A 392 30.62 13.44 15.41
C LEU A 392 31.76 14.23 16.07
N VAL A 393 31.45 15.18 16.96
CA VAL A 393 32.45 15.90 17.76
C VAL A 393 33.16 14.95 18.74
N ARG A 394 32.42 14.08 19.46
CA ARG A 394 33.04 13.08 20.36
C ARG A 394 33.97 12.12 19.63
N MET A 395 33.64 11.75 18.39
CA MET A 395 34.48 10.92 17.53
C MET A 395 35.60 11.70 16.83
N ARG A 396 35.69 13.01 17.09
CA ARG A 396 36.64 13.93 16.45
C ARG A 396 36.52 13.88 14.92
N HIS A 397 35.33 13.62 14.38
CA HIS A 397 35.05 13.83 12.96
C HIS A 397 34.88 15.33 12.70
N LEU A 398 34.09 15.99 13.55
CA LEU A 398 33.99 17.45 13.63
C LEU A 398 34.94 17.99 14.70
N GLU A 399 35.47 19.20 14.48
CA GLU A 399 36.30 19.89 15.47
C GLU A 399 35.44 20.56 16.56
N SER A 400 34.36 21.23 16.16
CA SER A 400 33.39 21.87 17.05
C SER A 400 31.94 21.52 16.67
N ASP A 401 30.99 21.71 17.60
CA ASP A 401 29.57 21.49 17.33
C ASP A 401 28.99 22.69 16.55
N PRO A 402 28.50 22.51 15.30
CA PRO A 402 27.91 23.61 14.53
C PRO A 402 26.61 24.16 15.17
N TRP A 403 26.02 23.43 16.11
CA TRP A 403 24.82 23.86 16.84
C TRP A 403 25.11 24.64 18.13
N ALA A 404 26.38 24.79 18.53
CA ALA A 404 26.74 25.44 19.79
C ALA A 404 26.29 26.90 19.85
N ASP A 405 26.56 27.66 18.78
CA ASP A 405 26.22 29.08 18.66
C ASP A 405 24.93 29.34 17.87
N ALA A 406 24.28 28.29 17.37
CA ALA A 406 22.96 28.37 16.76
C ALA A 406 21.95 28.67 17.88
N ALA A 407 21.87 29.96 18.24
CA ALA A 407 21.20 30.47 19.42
C ALA A 407 19.90 29.72 19.70
N SER A 408 19.76 29.25 20.94
CA SER A 408 18.53 28.71 21.53
C SER A 408 17.45 29.79 21.59
N THR A 409 17.03 30.32 20.43
CA THR A 409 16.02 31.36 20.27
C THR A 409 14.60 30.81 20.43
N ASP A 410 14.43 29.48 20.38
CA ASP A 410 13.18 28.84 20.79
C ASP A 410 13.15 28.71 22.31
N ARG A 411 12.72 29.77 23.01
CA ARG A 411 11.88 29.53 24.18
C ARG A 411 10.59 28.94 23.60
N PRO A 412 10.29 27.64 23.78
CA PRO A 412 9.01 27.12 23.30
C PRO A 412 7.92 27.98 23.92
N ALA A 413 7.06 28.57 23.08
CA ALA A 413 5.82 29.15 23.56
C ALA A 413 5.17 28.12 24.48
N LEU A 414 4.79 28.52 25.69
CA LEU A 414 4.16 27.62 26.66
C LEU A 414 3.02 26.91 25.92
N PRO A 415 3.10 25.58 25.70
CA PRO A 415 2.07 24.89 24.96
C PRO A 415 0.76 25.08 25.72
N ALA A 416 -0.29 25.51 25.02
CA ALA A 416 -1.62 25.55 25.61
C ALA A 416 -1.92 24.16 26.21
N PRO A 417 -2.38 24.08 27.48
CA PRO A 417 -2.58 22.80 28.16
C PRO A 417 -3.74 22.05 27.48
N THR A 418 -3.42 21.26 26.47
CA THR A 418 -4.39 20.36 25.84
C THR A 418 -4.48 19.11 26.70
N SER A 419 -5.56 18.97 27.46
CA SER A 419 -5.85 17.73 28.18
C SER A 419 -6.08 16.61 27.16
N ARG A 420 -5.10 15.73 27.00
CA ARG A 420 -5.16 14.58 26.07
C ARG A 420 -5.85 13.37 26.72
N SER A 421 -6.94 13.59 27.44
CA SER A 421 -7.73 12.56 28.13
C SER A 421 -9.23 12.73 27.86
N LEU A 422 -9.97 11.63 27.96
CA LEU A 422 -11.43 11.66 27.92
C LEU A 422 -11.99 12.03 29.29
N SER A 423 -13.09 12.80 29.31
CA SER A 423 -13.89 12.98 30.52
C SER A 423 -14.65 11.68 30.85
N ASP A 424 -15.19 11.58 32.07
CA ASP A 424 -15.93 10.38 32.47
C ASP A 424 -17.20 10.20 31.63
N GLY A 425 -17.91 11.30 31.31
CA GLY A 425 -19.03 11.26 30.38
C GLY A 425 -18.67 10.87 28.94
N ASP A 426 -17.49 11.27 28.41
CA ASP A 426 -17.04 10.82 27.09
C ASP A 426 -16.78 9.32 27.09
N TRP A 427 -16.15 8.83 28.14
CA TRP A 427 -15.80 7.42 28.27
C TRP A 427 -17.06 6.57 28.42
N GLU A 428 -18.03 7.02 29.19
CA GLU A 428 -19.33 6.37 29.33
C GLU A 428 -20.08 6.31 28.00
N ALA A 429 -20.06 7.39 27.20
CA ALA A 429 -20.63 7.39 25.86
C ALA A 429 -19.96 6.34 24.94
N VAL A 430 -18.63 6.16 25.05
CA VAL A 430 -17.90 5.11 24.33
C VAL A 430 -18.33 3.71 24.78
N LEU A 431 -18.47 3.48 26.09
CA LEU A 431 -18.92 2.19 26.62
C LEU A 431 -20.35 1.87 26.19
N ARG A 432 -21.29 2.82 26.32
CA ARG A 432 -22.69 2.66 25.87
C ARG A 432 -22.78 2.40 24.37
N TRP A 433 -22.01 3.14 23.56
CA TRP A 433 -21.96 2.91 22.11
C TRP A 433 -21.41 1.52 21.80
N LEU A 434 -20.33 1.10 22.48
CA LEU A 434 -19.77 -0.24 22.33
C LEU A 434 -20.80 -1.30 22.70
N GLU A 435 -21.61 -1.09 23.74
CA GLU A 435 -22.61 -2.02 24.26
C GLU A 435 -23.71 -2.39 23.26
N VAL A 436 -24.15 -1.43 22.45
CA VAL A 436 -25.26 -1.61 21.50
C VAL A 436 -24.85 -2.13 20.12
N GLN A 437 -23.56 -2.38 19.88
CA GLN A 437 -23.09 -2.88 18.58
C GLN A 437 -23.54 -4.34 18.31
N PRO A 438 -23.76 -4.74 17.05
CA PRO A 438 -24.14 -6.12 16.73
C PRO A 438 -23.12 -7.16 17.25
N PRO A 439 -23.59 -8.29 17.79
CA PRO A 439 -22.72 -9.32 18.35
C PRO A 439 -21.82 -9.94 17.28
N GLY A 440 -20.62 -10.35 17.68
CA GLY A 440 -19.71 -11.09 16.83
C GLY A 440 -18.26 -10.91 17.23
N ILE A 441 -17.43 -11.91 16.93
CA ILE A 441 -16.03 -12.02 17.39
C ILE A 441 -15.21 -10.73 17.21
N SER A 442 -15.42 -10.00 16.11
CA SER A 442 -14.68 -8.75 15.87
C SER A 442 -15.17 -7.58 16.71
N THR A 443 -16.48 -7.52 16.99
CA THR A 443 -17.10 -6.54 17.88
C THR A 443 -16.75 -6.85 19.33
N ASP A 444 -16.86 -8.11 19.75
CA ASP A 444 -16.55 -8.55 21.10
C ASP A 444 -15.08 -8.27 21.44
N ARG A 445 -14.18 -8.60 20.51
CA ARG A 445 -12.77 -8.22 20.60
C ARG A 445 -12.60 -6.71 20.75
N LEU A 446 -13.32 -5.90 19.96
CA LEU A 446 -13.19 -4.45 20.00
C LEU A 446 -13.67 -3.88 21.34
N ARG A 447 -14.78 -4.39 21.88
CA ARG A 447 -15.33 -4.03 23.20
C ARG A 447 -14.30 -4.29 24.29
N VAL A 448 -13.85 -5.54 24.41
CA VAL A 448 -12.87 -5.95 25.43
C VAL A 448 -11.55 -5.22 25.24
N LEU A 449 -11.02 -5.12 24.02
CA LEU A 449 -9.77 -4.40 23.75
C LEU A 449 -9.84 -2.93 24.18
N THR A 450 -10.94 -2.24 23.89
CA THR A 450 -11.08 -0.81 24.19
C THR A 450 -11.23 -0.58 25.69
N ALA A 451 -12.09 -1.35 26.35
CA ALA A 451 -12.25 -1.31 27.81
C ALA A 451 -10.95 -1.67 28.54
N PHE A 452 -10.29 -2.75 28.12
CA PHE A 452 -9.01 -3.19 28.67
C PHE A 452 -7.91 -2.14 28.50
N ALA A 453 -7.82 -1.49 27.33
CA ALA A 453 -6.85 -0.43 27.07
C ALA A 453 -7.00 0.78 28.02
N CYS A 454 -8.23 1.21 28.28
CA CYS A 454 -8.49 2.31 29.22
C CYS A 454 -8.34 1.87 30.68
N HIS A 455 -8.71 0.63 31.02
CA HIS A 455 -8.61 0.15 32.39
C HIS A 455 -7.15 -0.10 32.83
N THR A 456 -6.29 -0.55 31.92
CA THR A 456 -4.90 -0.91 32.24
C THR A 456 -3.88 0.17 31.90
N GLY A 457 -4.29 1.15 31.08
CA GLY A 457 -3.41 2.18 30.55
C GLY A 457 -2.24 1.65 29.71
N LEU A 458 -2.30 0.42 29.20
CA LEU A 458 -1.21 -0.18 28.42
C LEU A 458 -0.92 0.59 27.11
N ARG A 459 0.34 0.58 26.69
CA ARG A 459 0.72 1.10 25.36
C ARG A 459 0.15 0.18 24.28
N ALA A 460 -0.12 0.72 23.09
CA ALA A 460 -0.61 -0.09 21.96
C ALA A 460 0.32 -1.26 21.60
N ALA A 461 1.63 -1.11 21.78
CA ALA A 461 2.60 -2.20 21.59
C ALA A 461 2.46 -3.29 22.67
N GLU A 462 2.24 -2.90 23.93
CA GLU A 462 2.01 -3.83 25.04
C GLU A 462 0.69 -4.60 24.84
N LEU A 463 -0.39 -3.90 24.42
CA LEU A 463 -1.66 -4.53 24.07
C LEU A 463 -1.54 -5.52 22.91
N ALA A 464 -0.77 -5.18 21.87
CA ALA A 464 -0.53 -6.04 20.72
C ALA A 464 0.28 -7.29 21.10
N SER A 465 1.22 -7.17 22.03
CA SER A 465 2.06 -8.27 22.49
C SER A 465 1.46 -9.08 23.64
N ALA A 466 0.35 -8.64 24.22
CA ALA A 466 -0.24 -9.25 25.41
C ALA A 466 -0.66 -10.71 25.18
N ARG A 467 -0.35 -11.57 26.15
CA ARG A 467 -0.55 -13.02 26.08
C ARG A 467 -1.23 -13.59 27.31
N THR A 468 -1.89 -14.73 27.15
CA THR A 468 -2.54 -15.48 28.23
C THR A 468 -1.55 -15.87 29.32
N ARG A 469 -0.30 -16.22 28.97
CA ARG A 469 0.76 -16.53 29.94
C ARG A 469 1.16 -15.37 30.86
N TRP A 470 0.70 -14.15 30.60
CA TRP A 470 0.95 -12.99 31.47
C TRP A 470 -0.14 -12.80 32.52
N LEU A 471 -1.29 -13.46 32.38
CA LEU A 471 -2.34 -13.40 33.38
C LEU A 471 -1.91 -14.19 34.62
N ARG A 472 -2.13 -13.61 35.80
CA ARG A 472 -1.98 -14.25 37.10
C ARG A 472 -3.27 -14.05 37.87
N CYS A 473 -3.78 -15.15 38.43
CA CYS A 473 -4.86 -15.13 39.39
C CYS A 473 -4.26 -15.55 40.74
N VAL A 474 -4.45 -14.73 41.75
CA VAL A 474 -4.09 -15.08 43.13
C VAL A 474 -5.38 -15.09 43.92
N ALA A 475 -5.69 -16.22 44.56
CA ALA A 475 -6.79 -16.30 45.51
C ALA A 475 -6.47 -15.36 46.68
N SER A 476 -7.35 -14.39 46.95
CA SER A 476 -7.27 -13.56 48.15
C SER A 476 -7.61 -14.42 49.36
N LEU A 477 -7.04 -14.07 50.51
CA LEU A 477 -7.40 -14.67 51.80
C LEU A 477 -8.89 -14.44 52.16
N GLU A 478 -9.51 -13.43 51.54
CA GLU A 478 -10.93 -13.06 51.67
C GLU A 478 -11.86 -13.80 50.69
N GLY A 479 -11.34 -14.76 49.92
CA GLY A 479 -12.14 -15.56 48.97
C GLY A 479 -12.27 -14.96 47.56
N ASP A 480 -11.97 -13.68 47.38
CA ASP A 480 -11.99 -13.02 46.07
C ASP A 480 -10.74 -13.31 45.22
N SER A 481 -10.92 -13.55 43.92
CA SER A 481 -9.81 -13.76 42.99
C SER A 481 -9.20 -12.43 42.52
N LYS A 482 -7.93 -12.16 42.84
CA LYS A 482 -7.19 -10.98 42.37
C LYS A 482 -6.48 -11.29 41.06
N TRP A 483 -6.90 -10.61 40.01
CA TRP A 483 -6.33 -10.76 38.67
C TRP A 483 -5.27 -9.68 38.41
N SER A 484 -4.14 -10.10 37.85
CA SER A 484 -3.11 -9.18 37.38
C SER A 484 -2.51 -9.61 36.04
N LEU A 485 -2.06 -8.63 35.26
CA LEU A 485 -1.30 -8.84 34.03
C LEU A 485 0.18 -8.50 34.27
N CYS A 486 1.05 -9.50 34.24
CA CYS A 486 2.49 -9.36 34.41
C CYS A 486 3.18 -9.07 33.07
N ILE A 487 3.68 -7.84 32.92
CA ILE A 487 4.32 -7.37 31.69
C ILE A 487 5.84 -7.56 31.83
N PRO A 488 6.49 -8.28 30.90
CA PRO A 488 7.94 -8.49 30.95
C PRO A 488 8.71 -7.22 30.51
N ALA A 489 9.98 -7.14 30.91
CA ALA A 489 10.86 -6.00 30.67
C ALA A 489 11.19 -5.75 29.18
N GLU A 490 11.01 -6.75 28.33
CA GLU A 490 11.44 -6.75 26.92
C GLU A 490 10.45 -6.08 25.96
N ILE A 491 9.29 -5.61 26.46
CA ILE A 491 8.18 -5.17 25.62
C ILE A 491 8.06 -3.66 25.65
N GLY A 492 8.64 -3.05 24.63
CA GLY A 492 8.79 -1.60 24.55
C GLY A 492 9.82 -1.09 25.57
N ARG A 493 10.03 0.22 25.62
CA ARG A 493 10.98 0.84 26.56
C ARG A 493 10.41 0.91 28.00
N THR A 494 9.66 -0.10 28.43
CA THR A 494 8.89 -0.09 29.69
C THR A 494 9.52 -1.02 30.72
N LEU A 495 9.40 -0.69 32.01
CA LEU A 495 9.89 -1.56 33.10
C LEU A 495 8.92 -2.74 33.32
N PRO A 496 9.44 -3.90 33.78
CA PRO A 496 8.58 -5.02 34.14
C PRO A 496 7.66 -4.62 35.29
N ARG A 497 6.38 -4.96 35.19
CA ARG A 497 5.36 -4.56 36.17
C ARG A 497 4.15 -5.48 36.14
N ALA A 498 3.44 -5.54 37.27
CA ALA A 498 2.12 -6.14 37.34
C ALA A 498 1.05 -5.03 37.29
N VAL A 499 0.04 -5.21 36.43
CA VAL A 499 -1.12 -4.32 36.36
C VAL A 499 -2.32 -5.09 36.91
N GLU A 500 -2.90 -4.58 37.99
CA GLU A 500 -4.12 -5.14 38.57
C GLU A 500 -5.31 -4.96 37.63
N LEU A 501 -6.16 -5.98 37.54
CA LEU A 501 -7.38 -5.97 36.75
C LEU A 501 -8.58 -5.94 37.70
N GLN A 502 -9.50 -5.00 37.49
CA GLN A 502 -10.81 -5.03 38.13
C GLN A 502 -11.55 -6.32 37.76
N GLY A 503 -12.31 -6.88 38.71
CA GLY A 503 -13.04 -8.14 38.53
C GLY A 503 -13.91 -8.15 37.28
N ALA A 504 -14.69 -7.09 37.03
CA ALA A 504 -15.53 -6.98 35.84
C ALA A 504 -14.73 -7.01 34.53
N VAL A 505 -13.57 -6.34 34.47
CA VAL A 505 -12.70 -6.30 33.28
C VAL A 505 -12.02 -7.65 33.07
N ALA A 506 -11.59 -8.30 34.15
CA ALA A 506 -11.03 -9.64 34.09
C ALA A 506 -12.07 -10.66 33.58
N SER A 507 -13.30 -10.62 34.11
CA SER A 507 -14.40 -11.48 33.65
C SER A 507 -14.71 -11.28 32.18
N GLN A 508 -14.88 -10.03 31.72
CA GLN A 508 -15.12 -9.73 30.31
C GLN A 508 -13.99 -10.24 29.39
N LEU A 509 -12.74 -10.11 29.83
CA LEU A 509 -11.59 -10.65 29.09
C LEU A 509 -11.64 -12.17 29.02
N LEU A 510 -11.89 -12.86 30.14
CA LEU A 510 -11.94 -14.32 30.20
C LEU A 510 -13.09 -14.87 29.35
N ASP A 511 -14.28 -14.25 29.39
CA ASP A 511 -15.43 -14.66 28.59
C ASP A 511 -15.14 -14.50 27.08
N TYR A 512 -14.51 -13.39 26.70
CA TYR A 512 -14.05 -13.21 25.32
C TYR A 512 -13.01 -14.27 24.92
N LEU A 513 -12.03 -14.58 25.78
CA LEU A 513 -11.03 -15.62 25.47
C LEU A 513 -11.66 -17.01 25.37
N ARG A 514 -12.66 -17.34 26.20
CA ARG A 514 -13.44 -18.58 26.10
C ARG A 514 -14.23 -18.64 24.79
N SER A 515 -14.93 -17.57 24.44
CA SER A 515 -15.74 -17.49 23.20
C SER A 515 -14.92 -17.65 21.92
N THR A 516 -13.63 -17.29 21.97
CA THR A 516 -12.71 -17.42 20.84
C THR A 516 -11.87 -18.70 20.88
N GLY A 517 -12.08 -19.56 21.89
CA GLY A 517 -11.28 -20.76 22.13
C GLY A 517 -9.82 -20.47 22.49
N SER A 518 -9.50 -19.22 22.86
CA SER A 518 -8.16 -18.77 23.24
C SER A 518 -7.80 -19.11 24.69
N LEU A 519 -8.80 -19.36 25.54
CA LEU A 519 -8.62 -19.91 26.88
C LEU A 519 -8.90 -21.42 26.87
N VAL A 520 -7.87 -22.23 27.11
CA VAL A 520 -7.99 -23.68 27.29
C VAL A 520 -7.45 -24.00 28.69
N GLY A 521 -8.35 -24.33 29.62
CA GLY A 521 -8.06 -24.50 31.05
C GLY A 521 -8.08 -23.21 31.87
N ASP A 522 -8.01 -23.34 33.19
CA ASP A 522 -7.91 -22.20 34.11
C ASP A 522 -6.44 -21.81 34.36
N PRO A 523 -6.09 -20.51 34.43
CA PRO A 523 -4.74 -20.06 34.76
C PRO A 523 -4.23 -20.67 36.07
N PRO A 524 -2.95 -21.09 36.15
CA PRO A 524 -1.84 -20.75 35.26
C PRO A 524 -1.57 -21.74 34.11
N GLY A 525 -2.34 -22.81 33.94
CA GLY A 525 -2.09 -23.90 32.98
C GLY A 525 -2.49 -23.65 31.52
N VAL A 526 -2.71 -22.38 31.13
CA VAL A 526 -3.27 -22.02 29.82
C VAL A 526 -2.24 -22.18 28.70
N VAL A 527 -2.65 -22.77 27.57
CA VAL A 527 -1.89 -22.68 26.31
C VAL A 527 -1.60 -21.21 25.99
N ASP A 528 -0.33 -20.89 25.75
CA ASP A 528 0.08 -19.52 25.49
C ASP A 528 -0.48 -18.99 24.16
N ARG A 529 -1.37 -17.99 24.25
CA ARG A 529 -2.04 -17.36 23.11
C ARG A 529 -2.08 -15.85 23.26
N PRO A 530 -2.17 -15.09 22.16
CA PRO A 530 -2.40 -13.64 22.23
C PRO A 530 -3.72 -13.35 22.94
N LEU A 531 -3.75 -12.33 23.81
CA LEU A 531 -5.02 -11.86 24.38
C LEU A 531 -5.94 -11.31 23.30
N PHE A 532 -5.37 -10.65 22.28
CA PHE A 532 -6.13 -10.09 21.16
C PHE A 532 -5.58 -10.65 19.84
N ALA A 533 -6.27 -11.64 19.29
CA ALA A 533 -5.86 -12.34 18.07
C ALA A 533 -6.49 -11.75 16.80
N HIS A 534 -5.88 -12.08 15.67
CA HIS A 534 -6.39 -11.80 14.34
C HIS A 534 -7.71 -12.54 14.09
N ARG A 535 -8.64 -11.95 13.33
CA ARG A 535 -9.98 -12.54 13.10
C ARG A 535 -9.93 -13.96 12.52
N SER A 536 -8.98 -14.21 11.63
CA SER A 536 -8.87 -15.46 10.86
C SER A 536 -7.86 -16.44 11.44
N ASP A 537 -7.10 -16.05 12.46
CA ASP A 537 -6.02 -16.87 13.02
C ASP A 537 -5.89 -16.59 14.53
N PRO A 538 -6.32 -17.52 15.40
CA PRO A 538 -6.28 -17.36 16.85
C PRO A 538 -4.86 -17.39 17.44
N HIS A 539 -3.85 -17.85 16.69
CA HIS A 539 -2.45 -17.88 17.14
C HIS A 539 -1.72 -16.59 16.80
N ARG A 540 -2.22 -15.83 15.82
CA ARG A 540 -1.59 -14.60 15.36
C ARG A 540 -2.08 -13.39 16.14
N ALA A 541 -1.17 -12.75 16.86
CA ALA A 541 -1.44 -11.49 17.55
C ALA A 541 -1.79 -10.35 16.57
N LEU A 542 -2.60 -9.40 17.03
CA LEU A 542 -2.79 -8.14 16.30
C LEU A 542 -1.47 -7.36 16.25
N THR A 543 -1.21 -6.68 15.12
CA THR A 543 -0.08 -5.75 15.05
C THR A 543 -0.40 -4.48 15.84
N THR A 544 0.63 -3.77 16.33
CA THR A 544 0.45 -2.47 17.02
C THR A 544 -0.34 -1.46 16.18
N GLY A 545 -0.07 -1.41 14.88
CA GLY A 545 -0.84 -0.57 13.95
C GLY A 545 -2.31 -0.99 13.86
N ARG A 546 -2.60 -2.30 13.87
CA ARG A 546 -3.98 -2.79 13.84
C ARG A 546 -4.72 -2.44 15.13
N VAL A 547 -4.10 -2.63 16.31
CA VAL A 547 -4.66 -2.19 17.61
C VAL A 547 -5.00 -0.70 17.57
N TYR A 548 -4.07 0.14 17.10
CA TYR A 548 -4.31 1.57 16.94
C TYR A 548 -5.50 1.85 16.03
N THR A 549 -5.56 1.26 14.83
CA THR A 549 -6.66 1.52 13.88
C THR A 549 -8.02 1.05 14.39
N LEU A 550 -8.07 -0.06 15.15
CA LEU A 550 -9.31 -0.58 15.72
C LEU A 550 -9.89 0.39 16.76
N ILE A 551 -9.06 0.80 17.74
CA ILE A 551 -9.48 1.74 18.79
C ILE A 551 -9.80 3.12 18.19
N LYS A 552 -8.92 3.66 17.32
CA LYS A 552 -9.15 4.95 16.66
C LYS A 552 -10.44 4.95 15.83
N GLY A 553 -10.69 3.86 15.10
CA GLY A 553 -11.90 3.70 14.31
C GLY A 553 -13.15 3.54 15.18
N ALA A 554 -13.06 2.90 16.35
CA ALA A 554 -14.17 2.81 17.30
C ALA A 554 -14.54 4.17 17.87
N LEU A 555 -13.55 4.95 18.32
CA LEU A 555 -13.74 6.31 18.81
C LEU A 555 -14.33 7.22 17.72
N GLY A 556 -13.88 7.08 16.47
CA GLY A 556 -14.45 7.80 15.33
C GLY A 556 -15.92 7.46 15.06
N ARG A 557 -16.27 6.16 15.00
CA ARG A 557 -17.67 5.75 14.80
C ARG A 557 -18.59 6.13 15.97
N CYS A 558 -18.06 6.08 17.19
CA CYS A 558 -18.76 6.59 18.37
C CYS A 558 -18.99 8.11 18.24
N ALA A 559 -17.98 8.87 17.80
CA ALA A 559 -18.13 10.31 17.56
C ALA A 559 -19.23 10.61 16.54
N ASP A 560 -19.28 9.86 15.44
CA ASP A 560 -20.32 10.03 14.41
C ASP A 560 -21.72 9.70 14.96
N ALA A 561 -21.83 8.70 15.85
CA ALA A 561 -23.10 8.32 16.46
C ALA A 561 -23.64 9.35 17.47
N VAL A 562 -22.76 10.06 18.18
CA VAL A 562 -23.16 11.05 19.21
C VAL A 562 -23.11 12.49 18.71
N GLU A 563 -22.76 12.74 17.45
CA GLU A 563 -22.51 14.08 16.93
C GLU A 563 -23.73 15.01 17.01
N LEU A 564 -24.92 14.48 16.72
CA LEU A 564 -26.15 15.26 16.72
C LEU A 564 -26.54 15.72 18.13
N GLU A 565 -26.31 14.88 19.14
CA GLU A 565 -26.72 15.15 20.54
C GLU A 565 -25.59 15.83 21.34
N HIS A 566 -24.33 15.48 21.04
CA HIS A 566 -23.15 15.85 21.82
C HIS A 566 -21.95 16.23 20.92
N PRO A 567 -22.02 17.34 20.17
CA PRO A 567 -20.99 17.75 19.21
C PRO A 567 -19.61 17.97 19.85
N ALA A 568 -19.57 18.48 21.09
CA ALA A 568 -18.32 18.67 21.83
C ALA A 568 -17.63 17.35 22.22
N THR A 569 -18.41 16.31 22.53
CA THR A 569 -17.92 14.95 22.78
C THR A 569 -17.42 14.32 21.48
N ALA A 570 -18.17 14.44 20.40
CA ALA A 570 -17.76 13.96 19.08
C ALA A 570 -16.42 14.59 18.63
N ALA A 571 -16.25 15.90 18.80
CA ALA A 571 -14.99 16.58 18.47
C ALA A 571 -13.79 16.04 19.27
N ARG A 572 -13.96 15.78 20.57
CA ARG A 572 -12.91 15.18 21.43
C ARG A 572 -12.62 13.73 21.03
N LEU A 573 -13.64 12.91 20.80
CA LEU A 573 -13.49 11.52 20.38
C LEU A 573 -12.76 11.39 19.02
N ARG A 574 -13.01 12.31 18.08
CA ARG A 574 -12.29 12.36 16.80
C ARG A 574 -10.80 12.65 16.95
N GLN A 575 -10.39 13.38 17.99
CA GLN A 575 -8.98 13.62 18.31
C GLN A 575 -8.37 12.45 19.08
N ALA A 576 -9.16 11.78 19.91
CA ALA A 576 -8.71 10.72 20.81
C ALA A 576 -8.03 9.54 20.09
N SER A 577 -7.06 8.92 20.75
CA SER A 577 -6.28 7.79 20.24
C SER A 577 -6.01 6.78 21.36
N THR A 578 -5.29 5.69 21.06
CA THR A 578 -4.86 4.72 22.09
C THR A 578 -4.07 5.38 23.22
N HIS A 579 -3.31 6.45 22.94
CA HIS A 579 -2.59 7.18 23.98
C HIS A 579 -3.51 8.02 24.86
N TRP A 580 -4.64 8.52 24.32
CA TRP A 580 -5.64 9.20 25.13
C TRP A 580 -6.27 8.28 26.17
N LEU A 581 -6.55 7.01 25.83
CA LEU A 581 -7.08 6.05 26.81
C LEU A 581 -6.11 5.83 27.97
N ARG A 582 -4.80 5.81 27.70
CA ARG A 582 -3.78 5.76 28.75
C ARG A 582 -3.75 7.03 29.61
N HIS A 583 -3.93 8.21 29.01
CA HIS A 583 -4.05 9.45 29.78
C HIS A 583 -5.35 9.48 30.61
N THR A 584 -6.46 8.98 30.08
CA THR A 584 -7.71 8.81 30.83
C THR A 584 -7.49 7.91 32.04
N HIS A 585 -6.83 6.76 31.86
CA HIS A 585 -6.46 5.87 32.97
C HIS A 585 -5.63 6.58 34.04
N ALA A 586 -4.58 7.29 33.62
CA ALA A 586 -3.71 8.01 34.53
C ALA A 586 -4.47 9.10 35.31
N ARG A 587 -5.36 9.85 34.64
CA ARG A 587 -6.24 10.84 35.27
C ARG A 587 -7.14 10.19 36.32
N GLN A 588 -7.74 9.05 36.00
CA GLN A 588 -8.62 8.30 36.92
C GLN A 588 -7.85 7.79 38.13
N LEU A 589 -6.61 7.30 37.96
CA LEU A 589 -5.77 6.90 39.08
C LEU A 589 -5.40 8.08 40.00
N VAL A 590 -5.07 9.24 39.42
CA VAL A 590 -4.77 10.46 40.17
C VAL A 590 -6.01 10.94 40.94
N ALA A 591 -7.18 10.93 40.28
CA ALA A 591 -8.45 11.28 40.92
C ALA A 591 -8.81 10.31 42.06
N ALA A 592 -8.43 9.04 41.95
CA ALA A 592 -8.56 8.04 43.01
C ALA A 592 -7.48 8.12 44.10
N GLY A 593 -6.64 9.17 44.11
CA GLY A 593 -5.64 9.41 45.15
C GLY A 593 -4.32 8.66 45.00
N ALA A 594 -4.01 8.11 43.81
CA ALA A 594 -2.74 7.41 43.60
C ALA A 594 -1.54 8.35 43.70
N SER A 595 -0.51 7.93 44.46
CA SER A 595 0.76 8.66 44.55
C SER A 595 1.53 8.67 43.22
N LEU A 596 2.41 9.65 43.02
CA LEU A 596 3.23 9.77 41.82
C LEU A 596 4.11 8.53 41.58
N SER A 597 4.64 7.93 42.65
CA SER A 597 5.44 6.70 42.59
C SER A 597 4.61 5.49 42.18
N SER A 598 3.39 5.35 42.73
CA SER A 598 2.43 4.31 42.34
C SER A 598 2.02 4.45 40.86
N LEU A 599 1.73 5.68 40.42
CA LEU A 599 1.41 6.00 39.03
C LEU A 599 2.58 5.69 38.09
N GLN A 600 3.81 6.07 38.47
CA GLN A 600 5.03 5.77 37.71
C GLN A 600 5.21 4.25 37.54
N HIS A 601 5.02 3.48 38.62
CA HIS A 601 5.14 2.02 38.60
C HIS A 601 4.07 1.38 37.72
N ARG A 602 2.78 1.70 37.91
CA ARG A 602 1.65 1.16 37.13
C ARG A 602 1.74 1.50 35.64
N LEU A 603 2.23 2.70 35.31
CA LEU A 603 2.47 3.13 33.93
C LEU A 603 3.80 2.61 33.38
N GLY A 604 4.73 2.17 34.22
CA GLY A 604 6.05 1.64 33.82
C GLY A 604 6.99 2.70 33.24
N HIS A 605 6.87 3.94 33.70
CA HIS A 605 7.72 5.05 33.24
C HIS A 605 9.13 4.95 33.84
N ARG A 606 10.17 5.07 33.00
CA ARG A 606 11.58 5.10 33.43
C ARG A 606 12.00 6.43 34.07
N SER A 607 11.25 7.51 33.84
CA SER A 607 11.57 8.85 34.36
C SER A 607 10.35 9.48 35.03
N ALA A 608 10.57 10.08 36.21
CA ALA A 608 9.55 10.82 36.95
C ALA A 608 9.02 12.03 36.15
N VAL A 609 9.84 12.65 35.29
CA VAL A 609 9.42 13.76 34.40
C VAL A 609 8.32 13.33 33.45
N SER A 610 8.39 12.10 32.94
CA SER A 610 7.35 11.56 32.06
C SER A 610 6.04 11.27 32.80
N THR A 611 6.07 11.10 34.12
CA THR A 611 4.87 10.94 34.96
C THR A 611 4.32 12.30 35.40
N ALA A 612 5.17 13.30 35.67
CA ALA A 612 4.78 14.67 35.99
C ALA A 612 3.93 15.32 34.87
N ALA A 613 4.23 15.01 33.60
CA ALA A 613 3.42 15.45 32.46
C ALA A 613 1.94 14.95 32.51
N TYR A 614 1.64 13.90 33.27
CA TYR A 614 0.26 13.41 33.48
C TYR A 614 -0.46 14.14 34.62
N LEU A 615 0.27 14.85 35.50
CA LEU A 615 -0.29 15.60 36.64
C LEU A 615 -0.66 17.05 36.29
N CYS A 616 -0.13 17.63 35.22
CA CYS A 616 -0.28 19.05 34.91
C CYS A 616 -1.68 19.48 34.39
N ASN A 617 -2.74 18.68 34.59
CA ASN A 617 -4.09 19.12 34.21
C ASN A 617 -5.22 18.38 34.96
N PRO A 618 -5.39 18.58 36.28
CA PRO A 618 -6.69 18.32 36.89
C PRO A 618 -7.68 19.32 36.27
N GLY A 619 -8.76 18.82 35.68
CA GLY A 619 -9.83 19.68 35.15
C GLY A 619 -10.42 20.59 36.24
N PRO A 620 -11.17 21.65 35.87
CA PRO A 620 -11.78 22.53 36.85
C PRO A 620 -12.87 21.75 37.60
N GLY A 621 -12.54 21.28 38.81
CA GLY A 621 -13.44 20.52 39.68
C GLY A 621 -13.20 20.90 41.13
N GLU A 622 -14.12 21.71 41.65
CA GLU A 622 -14.49 21.89 43.06
C GLU A 622 -13.38 22.23 44.06
N LYS A 623 -13.19 23.55 44.25
CA LYS A 623 -12.77 24.10 45.54
C LYS A 623 -13.90 23.92 46.54
N GLY A 624 -13.94 22.77 47.22
CA GLY A 624 -14.79 22.52 48.38
C GLY A 624 -13.99 21.69 49.38
N GLY A 625 -13.39 22.35 50.37
CA GLY A 625 -12.56 21.69 51.37
C GLY A 625 -12.03 22.66 52.40
N THR A 626 -12.87 22.91 53.39
CA THR A 626 -12.65 23.47 54.73
C THR A 626 -11.20 23.46 55.24
N GLN A 627 -10.70 24.65 55.61
CA GLN A 627 -9.59 24.80 56.56
C GLN A 627 -10.06 24.32 57.95
N PRO A 628 -9.29 23.46 58.64
CA PRO A 628 -9.42 23.33 60.09
C PRO A 628 -8.57 24.41 60.77
N ASP A 629 -9.16 25.05 61.78
CA ASP A 629 -8.46 25.84 62.80
C ASP A 629 -7.55 24.95 63.66
#